data_AF-A0A0W0V1K7-F1
#
_entry.id   AF-A0A0W0V1K7-F1
#
_cell.length_a   1.000
_cell.length_b   1.000
_cell.length_c   1.000
_cell.angle_alpha   90.00
_cell.angle_beta   90.00
_cell.angle_gamma   90.00
#
_symmetry.space_group_name_H-M   'P 1'
#
loop_
_entity.id
_entity.type
_entity.pdbx_description
1 polymer ?
#
loop_
_entity_poly.entity_id
_entity_poly.type
_entity_poly.pdbx_seq_one_letter_code
_entity_poly.pdbx_strand_id
1 'polypeptide(L)'
;MLEWQDDDGVIHQWAMPLALLQGDSSEIRRELARLGLTISPNKMARDLLATYLQVFPVESRARCVDKLGWHDNLFVTPSQVIGNASEKIVFQNSHAIESAMSVSGTLEDWQQSIGKLASGNTRLVFAISAALAPALAKFSKEDSGGFHFRGMSSCGKSTALMVAASVWGNPKSYCRLWRSTANGLEGLAALHNDGLLILDELSQMDPKEAGEAAYLLANGQGKTRASRHGTAKASSQWSLFFLSAGEESLMSLMARAGQRTNAGQEIRLADIEADAGMGMGIFEHLNEQLSPASMALSLKQYTNQYHGAVGVEWLKQVVANQPSITRDIGDSIQAFVDKVVWPDSSGQIIRVARRFALVAVAGEMASQYGLTGWKEGEALHAAYVCFQAWLDVFGEEGNREERAILSQVRGFFEAHGLSRFENIKHTNQERIPNRAGFYMTDNEGFRLFMVLTEVFKNELCKGFEPKTVVHVLLNAGWLKPSGDGQPTHKPRVPGVGTPRLYVFTKKIWD
;
A
#
# COMPACT_ATOMS: atom_id res chain seq x y z
N MET A 1 -5.09 -37.00 4.99
CA MET A 1 -4.91 -36.38 3.66
C MET A 1 -5.36 -37.41 2.66
N LEU A 2 -6.27 -37.06 1.76
CA LEU A 2 -6.70 -37.95 0.68
C LEU A 2 -5.77 -37.74 -0.51
N GLU A 3 -5.41 -38.82 -1.19
CA GLU A 3 -4.64 -38.81 -2.43
C GLU A 3 -5.31 -39.77 -3.42
N TRP A 4 -5.48 -39.34 -4.66
CA TRP A 4 -6.01 -40.17 -5.74
C TRP A 4 -5.46 -39.70 -7.08
N GLN A 5 -5.59 -40.56 -8.09
CA GLN A 5 -5.23 -40.27 -9.46
C GLN A 5 -6.52 -40.06 -10.28
N ASP A 6 -6.56 -39.04 -11.12
CA ASP A 6 -7.65 -38.84 -12.08
C ASP A 6 -7.45 -39.65 -13.37
N ASP A 7 -8.42 -39.58 -14.28
CA ASP A 7 -8.40 -40.32 -15.55
C ASP A 7 -7.28 -39.85 -16.51
N ASP A 8 -6.72 -38.65 -16.30
CA ASP A 8 -5.57 -38.11 -17.05
C ASP A 8 -4.23 -38.46 -16.40
N GLY A 9 -4.25 -39.21 -15.29
CA GLY A 9 -3.06 -39.66 -14.58
C GLY A 9 -2.48 -38.63 -13.60
N VAL A 10 -3.17 -37.52 -13.34
CA VAL A 10 -2.73 -36.46 -12.42
C VAL A 10 -3.04 -36.87 -10.98
N ILE A 11 -2.03 -36.76 -10.11
CA ILE A 11 -2.19 -37.03 -8.68
C ILE A 11 -2.78 -35.79 -8.01
N HIS A 12 -3.91 -35.96 -7.34
CA HIS A 12 -4.58 -34.95 -6.54
C HIS A 12 -4.41 -35.25 -5.06
N GLN A 13 -4.21 -34.20 -4.28
CA GLN A 13 -4.17 -34.28 -2.82
C GLN A 13 -5.18 -33.32 -2.21
N TRP A 14 -5.94 -33.79 -1.23
CA TRP A 14 -6.86 -32.95 -0.48
C TRP A 14 -6.79 -33.21 1.02
N ALA A 15 -6.49 -32.15 1.77
CA ALA A 15 -6.76 -32.11 3.20
C ALA A 15 -8.27 -31.98 3.42
N MET A 16 -8.97 -33.12 3.48
CA MET A 16 -10.41 -33.14 3.76
C MET A 16 -10.68 -32.94 5.26
N PRO A 17 -11.56 -31.98 5.65
CA PRO A 17 -11.99 -31.87 7.04
C PRO A 17 -12.85 -33.08 7.43
N LEU A 18 -12.52 -33.75 8.55
CA LEU A 18 -13.29 -34.89 9.05
C LEU A 18 -14.74 -34.52 9.40
N ALA A 19 -15.02 -33.25 9.70
CA ALA A 19 -16.38 -32.75 9.94
C ALA A 19 -17.30 -32.93 8.72
N LEU A 20 -16.76 -32.92 7.50
CA LEU A 20 -17.56 -33.14 6.29
C LEU A 20 -18.12 -34.57 6.19
N LEU A 21 -17.49 -35.53 6.89
CA LEU A 21 -17.96 -36.92 6.95
C LEU A 21 -19.13 -37.10 7.92
N GLN A 22 -19.42 -36.12 8.79
CA GLN A 22 -20.49 -36.21 9.79
C GLN A 22 -21.88 -35.82 9.23
N GLY A 23 -21.95 -35.41 7.96
CA GLY A 23 -23.19 -35.12 7.23
C GLY A 23 -23.50 -36.16 6.15
N ASP A 24 -24.21 -35.76 5.10
CA ASP A 24 -24.59 -36.62 3.96
C ASP A 24 -23.42 -36.91 2.98
N SER A 25 -22.22 -36.42 3.32
CA SER A 25 -20.98 -36.51 2.52
C SER A 25 -21.12 -35.96 1.10
N SER A 26 -22.12 -35.11 0.83
CA SER A 26 -22.35 -34.52 -0.50
C SER A 26 -21.22 -33.57 -0.91
N GLU A 27 -20.72 -32.76 0.02
CA GLU A 27 -19.60 -31.84 -0.22
C GLU A 27 -18.31 -32.60 -0.56
N ILE A 28 -18.06 -33.73 0.11
CA ILE A 28 -16.90 -34.60 -0.16
C ILE A 28 -16.99 -35.15 -1.58
N ARG A 29 -18.13 -35.73 -1.95
CA ARG A 29 -18.33 -36.28 -3.30
C ARG A 29 -18.20 -35.19 -4.37
N ARG A 30 -18.72 -33.99 -4.10
CA ARG A 30 -18.61 -32.85 -5.02
C ARG A 30 -17.15 -32.47 -5.25
N GLU A 31 -16.35 -32.39 -4.19
CA GLU A 31 -14.94 -31.99 -4.30
C GLU A 31 -14.08 -33.06 -4.97
N LEU A 32 -14.25 -34.32 -4.58
CA LEU A 32 -13.57 -35.45 -5.22
C LEU A 32 -13.89 -35.52 -6.72
N ALA A 33 -15.16 -35.38 -7.10
CA ALA A 33 -15.58 -35.37 -8.50
C ALA A 33 -15.08 -34.13 -9.26
N ARG A 34 -15.01 -32.96 -8.62
CA ARG A 34 -14.45 -31.72 -9.21
C ARG A 34 -12.99 -31.90 -9.64
N LEU A 35 -12.25 -32.72 -8.90
CA LEU A 35 -10.85 -33.06 -9.12
C LEU A 35 -10.68 -34.42 -9.82
N GLY A 36 -11.67 -34.83 -10.61
CA GLY A 36 -11.53 -35.95 -11.53
C GLY A 36 -11.78 -37.35 -10.95
N LEU A 37 -12.18 -37.49 -9.68
CA LEU A 37 -12.54 -38.82 -9.16
C LEU A 37 -13.91 -39.24 -9.72
N THR A 38 -13.94 -40.32 -10.49
CA THR A 38 -15.19 -40.91 -10.97
C THR A 38 -15.94 -41.60 -9.83
N ILE A 39 -17.13 -41.09 -9.49
CA ILE A 39 -17.97 -41.61 -8.40
C ILE A 39 -19.27 -42.18 -8.96
N SER A 40 -19.57 -43.43 -8.61
CA SER A 40 -20.82 -44.09 -9.01
C SER A 40 -22.07 -43.30 -8.56
N PRO A 41 -23.12 -43.19 -9.40
CA PRO A 41 -24.37 -42.56 -9.00
C PRO A 41 -25.22 -43.43 -8.05
N ASN A 42 -24.89 -44.71 -7.93
CA ASN A 42 -25.62 -45.67 -7.10
C ASN A 42 -25.52 -45.29 -5.60
N LYS A 43 -26.66 -45.26 -4.89
CA LYS A 43 -26.71 -44.89 -3.47
C LYS A 43 -25.83 -45.79 -2.60
N MET A 44 -25.90 -47.10 -2.79
CA MET A 44 -25.12 -48.07 -2.01
C MET A 44 -23.62 -47.87 -2.20
N ALA A 45 -23.16 -47.61 -3.43
CA ALA A 45 -21.76 -47.29 -3.70
C ALA A 45 -21.29 -45.98 -3.03
N ARG A 46 -22.14 -44.95 -3.01
CA ARG A 46 -21.85 -43.67 -2.33
C ARG A 46 -21.77 -43.82 -0.81
N ASP A 47 -22.65 -44.62 -0.23
CA ASP A 47 -22.66 -44.90 1.21
C ASP A 47 -21.42 -45.74 1.60
N LEU A 48 -21.00 -46.69 0.75
CA LEU A 48 -19.75 -47.44 0.91
C LEU A 48 -18.51 -46.53 0.82
N LEU A 49 -18.46 -45.57 -0.11
CA LEU A 49 -17.36 -44.61 -0.20
C LEU A 49 -17.24 -43.77 1.09
N ALA A 50 -18.36 -43.25 1.61
CA ALA A 50 -18.35 -42.49 2.86
C ALA A 50 -17.87 -43.35 4.04
N THR A 51 -18.34 -44.60 4.10
CA THR A 51 -17.91 -45.56 5.12
C THR A 51 -16.42 -45.84 5.02
N TYR A 52 -15.93 -46.13 3.81
CA TYR A 52 -14.50 -46.35 3.53
C TYR A 52 -13.66 -45.17 4.04
N LEU A 53 -14.02 -43.94 3.69
CA LEU A 53 -13.29 -42.74 4.13
C LEU A 53 -13.31 -42.54 5.66
N GLN A 54 -14.33 -43.03 6.37
CA GLN A 54 -14.42 -42.94 7.84
C GLN A 54 -13.58 -44.02 8.56
N VAL A 55 -13.54 -45.24 8.00
CA VAL A 55 -12.88 -46.39 8.65
C VAL A 55 -11.46 -46.65 8.14
N PHE A 56 -11.05 -45.98 7.06
CA PHE A 56 -9.72 -46.15 6.50
C PHE A 56 -8.65 -45.84 7.57
N PRO A 57 -7.66 -46.73 7.78
CA PRO A 57 -6.65 -46.54 8.82
C PRO A 57 -5.85 -45.26 8.56
N VAL A 58 -5.79 -44.38 9.57
CA VAL A 58 -5.00 -43.15 9.51
C VAL A 58 -3.61 -43.45 10.06
N GLU A 59 -2.65 -43.68 9.17
CA GLU A 59 -1.26 -43.99 9.53
C GLU A 59 -0.43 -42.73 9.87
N SER A 60 -0.89 -41.56 9.41
CA SER A 60 -0.21 -40.28 9.65
C SER A 60 -1.21 -39.15 9.87
N ARG A 61 -0.87 -38.24 10.79
CA ARG A 61 -1.67 -37.05 11.11
C ARG A 61 -0.93 -35.81 10.65
N ALA A 62 -1.68 -34.83 10.16
CA ALA A 62 -1.17 -33.51 9.81
C ALA A 62 -1.93 -32.44 10.58
N ARG A 63 -1.23 -31.38 10.97
CA ARG A 63 -1.85 -30.14 11.45
C ARG A 63 -2.30 -29.32 10.26
N CYS A 64 -3.59 -29.03 10.21
CA CYS A 64 -4.14 -28.14 9.21
C CYS A 64 -3.99 -26.69 9.67
N VAL A 65 -3.48 -25.84 8.78
CA VAL A 65 -3.44 -24.39 8.97
C VAL A 65 -4.38 -23.72 7.99
N ASP A 66 -5.06 -22.67 8.44
CA ASP A 66 -6.06 -21.92 7.70
C ASP A 66 -5.50 -20.64 7.06
N LYS A 67 -4.20 -20.37 7.24
CA LYS A 67 -3.49 -19.21 6.71
C LYS A 67 -2.15 -19.61 6.09
N LEU A 68 -1.75 -18.86 5.06
CA LEU A 68 -0.42 -18.88 4.46
C LEU A 68 0.52 -17.97 5.26
N GLY A 69 1.81 -17.98 4.94
CA GLY A 69 2.82 -17.12 5.57
C GLY A 69 3.45 -17.78 6.80
N TRP A 70 3.85 -16.97 7.77
CA TRP A 70 4.53 -17.45 8.98
C TRP A 70 3.59 -18.26 9.88
N HIS A 71 4.01 -19.49 10.18
CA HIS A 71 3.45 -20.31 11.25
C HIS A 71 4.58 -20.74 12.17
N ASP A 72 4.69 -20.08 13.33
CA ASP A 72 5.82 -20.18 14.25
C ASP A 72 7.16 -19.94 13.52
N ASN A 73 8.01 -20.95 13.41
CA ASN A 73 9.32 -20.88 12.75
C ASN A 73 9.28 -21.43 11.31
N LEU A 74 8.09 -21.74 10.80
CA LEU A 74 7.87 -22.31 9.47
C LEU A 74 7.20 -21.29 8.57
N PHE A 75 7.44 -21.39 7.27
CA PHE A 75 6.73 -20.60 6.28
C PHE A 75 5.83 -21.51 5.45
N VAL A 76 4.53 -21.26 5.47
CA VAL A 76 3.51 -22.05 4.78
C VAL A 76 3.17 -21.37 3.45
N THR A 77 3.43 -22.04 2.34
CA THR A 77 2.99 -21.64 1.01
C THR A 77 1.82 -22.52 0.56
N PRO A 78 1.13 -22.19 -0.55
CA PRO A 78 0.06 -23.03 -1.08
C PRO A 78 0.50 -24.44 -1.49
N SER A 79 1.78 -24.59 -1.88
CA SER A 79 2.31 -25.85 -2.41
C SER A 79 3.19 -26.60 -1.42
N GLN A 80 3.82 -25.91 -0.46
CA GLN A 80 4.79 -26.53 0.44
C GLN A 80 4.92 -25.78 1.78
N VAL A 81 5.52 -26.45 2.75
CA VAL A 81 5.94 -25.84 4.03
C VAL A 81 7.46 -25.80 4.04
N ILE A 82 8.03 -24.63 4.32
CA ILE A 82 9.47 -24.37 4.34
C ILE A 82 9.92 -24.32 5.80
N GLY A 83 10.91 -25.15 6.13
CA GLY A 83 11.50 -25.28 7.47
C GLY A 83 11.33 -26.68 8.07
N ASN A 84 11.92 -26.89 9.25
CA ASN A 84 11.88 -28.17 9.94
C ASN A 84 10.69 -28.24 10.90
N ALA A 85 9.65 -28.98 10.51
CA ALA A 85 8.48 -29.22 11.34
C ALA A 85 8.60 -30.57 12.08
N SER A 86 8.25 -30.60 13.36
CA SER A 86 8.14 -31.85 14.13
C SER A 86 6.93 -32.70 13.73
N GLU A 87 5.97 -32.10 13.02
CA GLU A 87 4.76 -32.75 12.52
C GLU A 87 4.45 -32.29 11.08
N LYS A 88 3.68 -33.10 10.34
CA LYS A 88 3.26 -32.71 8.99
C LYS A 88 2.29 -31.52 9.07
N ILE A 89 2.61 -30.42 8.40
CA ILE A 89 1.72 -29.24 8.31
C ILE A 89 1.16 -29.16 6.90
N VAL A 90 -0.14 -28.91 6.80
CA VAL A 90 -0.82 -28.79 5.51
C VAL A 90 -1.72 -27.56 5.53
N PHE A 91 -1.59 -26.71 4.52
CA PHE A 91 -2.54 -25.64 4.29
C PHE A 91 -3.88 -26.24 3.83
N GLN A 92 -4.94 -25.96 4.58
CA GLN A 92 -6.28 -26.44 4.30
C GLN A 92 -7.19 -25.22 4.10
N ASN A 93 -7.43 -24.84 2.85
CA ASN A 93 -8.43 -23.83 2.53
C ASN A 93 -9.72 -24.50 2.08
N SER A 94 -10.84 -24.13 2.69
CA SER A 94 -12.19 -24.55 2.30
C SER A 94 -12.71 -23.87 1.02
N HIS A 95 -11.98 -22.89 0.48
CA HIS A 95 -12.31 -22.21 -0.77
C HIS A 95 -11.09 -22.25 -1.70
N ALA A 96 -11.17 -23.10 -2.74
CA ALA A 96 -10.14 -23.25 -3.76
C ALA A 96 -10.05 -21.97 -4.61
N ILE A 97 -9.20 -21.03 -4.20
CA ILE A 97 -8.62 -20.04 -5.10
C ILE A 97 -7.24 -20.58 -5.45
N GLU A 98 -6.99 -20.79 -6.75
CA GLU A 98 -5.70 -21.26 -7.25
C GLU A 98 -4.55 -20.36 -6.76
N SER A 99 -3.49 -21.00 -6.28
CA SER A 99 -2.25 -20.33 -5.91
C SER A 99 -1.70 -19.57 -7.10
N ALA A 100 -1.43 -18.29 -6.91
CA ALA A 100 -0.71 -17.50 -7.90
C ALA A 100 0.80 -17.82 -7.95
N MET A 101 1.32 -18.51 -6.92
CA MET A 101 2.72 -18.94 -6.89
C MET A 101 2.92 -20.10 -7.86
N SER A 102 3.93 -19.96 -8.72
CA SER A 102 4.35 -20.96 -9.70
C SER A 102 5.85 -20.82 -9.92
N VAL A 103 6.52 -21.90 -10.34
CA VAL A 103 7.95 -21.86 -10.66
C VAL A 103 8.16 -22.29 -12.11
N SER A 104 8.93 -21.51 -12.85
CA SER A 104 9.38 -21.82 -14.21
C SER A 104 10.80 -21.29 -14.38
N GLY A 105 11.70 -22.13 -14.89
CA GLY A 105 13.13 -21.82 -14.98
C GLY A 105 13.88 -21.97 -13.66
N THR A 106 15.14 -21.54 -13.67
CA THR A 106 16.07 -21.61 -12.53
C THR A 106 16.36 -20.23 -11.92
N LEU A 107 17.06 -20.21 -10.79
CA LEU A 107 17.56 -18.96 -10.20
C LEU A 107 18.52 -18.25 -11.15
N GLU A 108 19.41 -19.02 -11.77
CA GLU A 108 20.42 -18.53 -12.72
C GLU A 108 19.75 -17.94 -13.97
N ASP A 109 18.72 -18.59 -14.51
CA ASP A 109 17.94 -18.05 -15.64
C ASP A 109 17.33 -16.68 -15.28
N TRP A 110 16.74 -16.57 -14.08
CA TRP A 110 16.15 -15.32 -13.61
C TRP A 110 17.22 -14.23 -13.42
N GLN A 111 18.38 -14.57 -12.86
CA GLN A 111 19.48 -13.61 -12.65
C GLN A 111 20.06 -13.10 -13.96
N GLN A 112 20.35 -13.98 -14.92
CA GLN A 112 20.97 -13.61 -16.19
C GLN A 112 20.01 -12.84 -17.12
N SER A 113 18.71 -12.87 -16.83
CA SER A 113 17.68 -12.18 -17.61
C SER A 113 17.10 -10.97 -16.86
N ILE A 114 16.29 -11.19 -15.83
CA ILE A 114 15.54 -10.15 -15.11
C ILE A 114 16.45 -9.42 -14.12
N GLY A 115 17.25 -10.15 -13.33
CA GLY A 115 18.18 -9.56 -12.36
C GLY A 115 19.19 -8.62 -13.03
N LYS A 116 19.83 -9.09 -14.12
CA LYS A 116 20.77 -8.32 -14.94
C LYS A 116 20.11 -7.08 -15.55
N LEU A 117 18.90 -7.19 -16.10
CA LEU A 117 18.21 -6.05 -16.69
C LEU A 117 17.67 -5.07 -15.63
N ALA A 118 17.33 -5.52 -14.44
CA ALA A 118 16.90 -4.66 -13.34
C ALA A 118 18.06 -3.84 -12.77
N SER A 119 19.29 -4.36 -12.81
CA SER A 119 20.45 -3.71 -12.21
C SER A 119 20.65 -2.28 -12.73
N GLY A 120 20.95 -1.35 -11.82
CA GLY A 120 21.07 0.09 -12.07
C GLY A 120 19.75 0.83 -12.28
N ASN A 121 18.60 0.15 -12.40
CA ASN A 121 17.30 0.80 -12.58
C ASN A 121 16.54 0.84 -11.26
N THR A 122 16.50 1.99 -10.59
CA THR A 122 16.06 2.05 -9.18
C THR A 122 14.61 1.63 -9.01
N ARG A 123 13.72 1.91 -9.97
CA ARG A 123 12.30 1.54 -9.90
C ARG A 123 12.11 0.04 -10.02
N LEU A 124 12.93 -0.65 -10.83
CA LEU A 124 12.91 -2.10 -10.96
C LEU A 124 13.52 -2.78 -9.74
N VAL A 125 14.70 -2.33 -9.30
CA VAL A 125 15.38 -2.84 -8.09
C VAL A 125 14.48 -2.69 -6.87
N PHE A 126 13.84 -1.54 -6.71
CA PHE A 126 12.88 -1.28 -5.63
C PHE A 126 11.67 -2.23 -5.71
N ALA A 127 11.07 -2.41 -6.88
CA ALA A 127 9.90 -3.27 -7.05
C ALA A 127 10.20 -4.73 -6.68
N ILE A 128 11.34 -5.27 -7.11
CA ILE A 128 11.79 -6.63 -6.78
C ILE A 128 12.12 -6.72 -5.27
N SER A 129 12.80 -5.72 -4.71
CA SER A 129 13.11 -5.70 -3.27
C SER A 129 11.83 -5.62 -2.42
N ALA A 130 10.82 -4.87 -2.88
CA ALA A 130 9.52 -4.76 -2.24
C ALA A 130 8.74 -6.09 -2.27
N ALA A 131 8.97 -6.94 -3.27
CA ALA A 131 8.44 -8.29 -3.30
C ALA A 131 9.01 -9.20 -2.21
N LEU A 132 10.25 -8.96 -1.78
CA LEU A 132 10.96 -9.80 -0.80
C LEU A 132 10.71 -9.35 0.65
N ALA A 133 10.47 -8.05 0.86
CA ALA A 133 10.34 -7.41 2.17
C ALA A 133 9.27 -7.99 3.12
N PRO A 134 8.06 -8.38 2.68
CA PRO A 134 6.99 -8.84 3.58
C PRO A 134 7.37 -10.05 4.42
N ALA A 135 8.18 -10.95 3.87
CA ALA A 135 8.67 -12.13 4.60
C ALA A 135 9.51 -11.75 5.82
N LEU A 136 10.07 -10.53 5.86
CA LEU A 136 10.86 -10.01 6.97
C LEU A 136 10.05 -9.18 7.97
N ALA A 137 8.83 -8.74 7.63
CA ALA A 137 8.05 -7.77 8.40
C ALA A 137 7.79 -8.23 9.84
N LYS A 138 7.61 -9.54 10.06
CA LYS A 138 7.45 -10.15 11.39
C LYS A 138 8.66 -9.88 12.31
N PHE A 139 9.88 -9.90 11.78
CA PHE A 139 11.11 -9.74 12.57
C PHE A 139 11.39 -8.28 12.91
N SER A 140 10.99 -7.36 12.04
CA SER A 140 11.10 -5.91 12.24
C SER A 140 9.88 -5.29 12.93
N LYS A 141 8.80 -6.06 13.13
CA LYS A 141 7.49 -5.61 13.66
C LYS A 141 6.89 -4.47 12.81
N GLU A 142 7.11 -4.53 11.50
CA GLU A 142 6.55 -3.56 10.58
C GLU A 142 5.09 -3.91 10.25
N ASP A 143 4.23 -2.89 10.23
CA ASP A 143 2.84 -3.02 9.86
C ASP A 143 2.68 -3.27 8.35
N SER A 144 1.53 -3.79 7.95
CA SER A 144 1.15 -3.86 6.54
C SER A 144 1.11 -2.47 5.89
N GLY A 145 1.30 -2.43 4.57
CA GLY A 145 1.24 -1.19 3.83
C GLY A 145 1.62 -1.38 2.38
N GLY A 146 1.68 -0.29 1.63
CA GLY A 146 1.93 -0.40 0.20
C GLY A 146 2.71 0.74 -0.40
N PHE A 147 3.07 0.51 -1.65
CA PHE A 147 3.74 1.44 -2.54
C PHE A 147 2.93 1.54 -3.82
N HIS A 148 2.84 2.73 -4.38
CA HIS A 148 2.08 2.98 -5.60
C HIS A 148 2.95 3.71 -6.61
N PHE A 149 3.27 3.06 -7.73
CA PHE A 149 3.91 3.72 -8.85
C PHE A 149 2.89 4.58 -9.60
N ARG A 150 3.04 5.89 -9.48
CA ARG A 150 2.20 6.89 -10.13
C ARG A 150 2.95 7.48 -11.31
N GLY A 151 2.29 7.63 -12.45
CA GLY A 151 2.89 8.34 -13.59
C GLY A 151 2.07 8.17 -14.86
N MET A 152 2.44 8.89 -15.92
CA MET A 152 1.70 8.89 -17.19
C MET A 152 1.58 7.49 -17.81
N SER A 153 0.58 7.29 -18.67
CA SER A 153 0.45 6.06 -19.45
C SER A 153 1.76 5.72 -20.17
N SER A 154 2.04 4.42 -20.32
CA SER A 154 3.22 3.92 -21.05
C SER A 154 4.60 4.29 -20.48
N CYS A 155 4.72 4.76 -19.23
CA CYS A 155 6.02 4.99 -18.58
C CYS A 155 6.66 3.71 -17.99
N GLY A 156 6.04 2.53 -18.15
CA GLY A 156 6.59 1.24 -17.71
C GLY A 156 6.15 0.75 -16.33
N LYS A 157 5.19 1.42 -15.68
CA LYS A 157 4.54 0.99 -14.43
C LYS A 157 4.23 -0.51 -14.34
N SER A 158 3.47 -1.04 -15.30
CA SER A 158 3.12 -2.46 -15.30
C SER A 158 4.35 -3.35 -15.48
N THR A 159 5.43 -2.89 -16.12
CA THR A 159 6.70 -3.63 -16.19
C THR A 159 7.34 -3.75 -14.80
N ALA A 160 7.32 -2.68 -13.99
CA ALA A 160 7.79 -2.74 -12.61
C ALA A 160 6.98 -3.75 -11.77
N LEU A 161 5.65 -3.80 -11.96
CA LEU A 161 4.81 -4.81 -11.32
C LEU A 161 5.13 -6.23 -11.80
N MET A 162 5.36 -6.44 -13.10
CA MET A 162 5.70 -7.75 -13.65
C MET A 162 7.03 -8.30 -13.13
N VAL A 163 8.05 -7.45 -12.98
CA VAL A 163 9.34 -7.91 -12.42
C VAL A 163 9.21 -8.27 -10.94
N ALA A 164 8.42 -7.52 -10.16
CA ALA A 164 8.12 -7.86 -8.77
C ALA A 164 7.35 -9.19 -8.67
N ALA A 165 6.35 -9.39 -9.53
CA ALA A 165 5.58 -10.64 -9.59
C ALA A 165 6.46 -11.85 -9.90
N SER A 166 7.44 -11.68 -10.80
CA SER A 166 8.33 -12.78 -11.22
C SER A 166 9.15 -13.39 -10.09
N VAL A 167 9.33 -12.70 -8.96
CA VAL A 167 9.94 -13.28 -7.76
C VAL A 167 9.12 -14.49 -7.27
N TRP A 168 7.80 -14.43 -7.36
CA TRP A 168 6.88 -15.37 -6.72
C TRP A 168 6.11 -16.27 -7.69
N GLY A 169 5.82 -15.81 -8.91
CA GLY A 169 5.02 -16.57 -9.87
C GLY A 169 4.84 -15.88 -11.21
N ASN A 170 4.07 -16.50 -12.10
CA ASN A 170 3.81 -15.93 -13.41
C ASN A 170 3.08 -14.58 -13.28
N PRO A 171 3.59 -13.47 -13.85
CA PRO A 171 2.95 -12.16 -13.72
C PRO A 171 1.50 -12.10 -14.19
N LYS A 172 1.11 -12.91 -15.18
CA LYS A 172 -0.29 -12.95 -15.66
C LYS A 172 -1.27 -13.49 -14.61
N SER A 173 -0.81 -14.41 -13.77
CA SER A 173 -1.63 -15.04 -12.72
C SER A 173 -1.47 -14.34 -11.38
N TYR A 174 -0.29 -13.76 -11.12
CA TYR A 174 0.06 -13.13 -9.86
C TYR A 174 -0.44 -11.68 -9.75
N CYS A 175 -0.28 -10.87 -10.79
CA CYS A 175 -0.81 -9.51 -10.79
C CYS A 175 -2.34 -9.55 -10.81
N ARG A 176 -2.98 -8.82 -9.90
CA ARG A 176 -4.44 -8.65 -9.85
C ARG A 176 -4.79 -7.21 -10.21
N LEU A 177 -6.05 -6.99 -10.59
CA LEU A 177 -6.58 -5.64 -10.81
C LEU A 177 -7.21 -5.12 -9.53
N TRP A 178 -7.21 -3.80 -9.34
CA TRP A 178 -7.98 -3.15 -8.27
C TRP A 178 -9.49 -3.33 -8.39
N ARG A 179 -9.98 -3.75 -9.57
CA ARG A 179 -11.39 -4.06 -9.83
C ARG A 179 -11.84 -5.32 -9.06
N SER A 180 -12.05 -5.17 -7.77
CA SER A 180 -12.46 -6.21 -6.83
C SER A 180 -13.36 -5.63 -5.74
N THR A 181 -14.24 -6.46 -5.17
CA THR A 181 -15.03 -6.05 -4.01
C THR A 181 -14.19 -6.10 -2.74
N ALA A 182 -14.61 -5.43 -1.67
CA ALA A 182 -13.93 -5.52 -0.36
C ALA A 182 -13.74 -6.98 0.10
N ASN A 183 -14.74 -7.85 -0.09
CA ASN A 183 -14.62 -9.28 0.24
C ASN A 183 -13.60 -10.00 -0.65
N GLY A 184 -13.52 -9.63 -1.93
CA GLY A 184 -12.52 -10.15 -2.85
C GLY A 184 -11.10 -9.75 -2.43
N LEU A 185 -10.91 -8.50 -2.00
CA LEU A 185 -9.63 -8.03 -1.46
C LEU A 185 -9.26 -8.70 -0.14
N GLU A 186 -10.20 -8.94 0.77
CA GLU A 186 -9.97 -9.74 2.00
C GLU A 186 -9.45 -11.16 1.65
N GLY A 187 -10.08 -11.80 0.67
CA GLY A 187 -9.67 -13.12 0.19
C GLY A 187 -8.28 -13.11 -0.45
N LEU A 188 -7.99 -12.11 -1.29
CA LEU A 188 -6.67 -11.94 -1.89
C LEU A 188 -5.59 -11.65 -0.84
N ALA A 189 -5.89 -10.81 0.15
CA ALA A 189 -4.97 -10.47 1.23
C ALA A 189 -4.61 -11.71 2.08
N ALA A 190 -5.60 -12.55 2.39
CA ALA A 190 -5.36 -13.81 3.10
C ALA A 190 -4.45 -14.78 2.31
N LEU A 191 -4.51 -14.75 0.98
CA LEU A 191 -3.65 -15.57 0.11
C LEU A 191 -2.22 -15.02 -0.03
N HIS A 192 -1.99 -13.77 0.32
CA HIS A 192 -0.67 -13.12 0.27
C HIS A 192 -0.18 -12.75 1.67
N ASN A 193 -0.64 -13.47 2.70
CA ASN A 193 -0.17 -13.27 4.06
C ASN A 193 1.35 -13.55 4.15
N ASP A 194 2.05 -12.65 4.82
CA ASP A 194 3.51 -12.49 4.88
C ASP A 194 4.20 -12.41 3.51
N GLY A 195 3.46 -11.99 2.49
CA GLY A 195 3.91 -11.90 1.09
C GLY A 195 3.55 -10.56 0.43
N LEU A 196 3.78 -10.49 -0.88
CA LEU A 196 3.47 -9.31 -1.69
C LEU A 196 2.15 -9.49 -2.45
N LEU A 197 1.19 -8.57 -2.28
CA LEU A 197 0.02 -8.46 -3.14
C LEU A 197 0.25 -7.42 -4.24
N ILE A 198 0.03 -7.76 -5.51
CA ILE A 198 0.19 -6.81 -6.62
C ILE A 198 -1.18 -6.41 -7.19
N LEU A 199 -1.44 -5.09 -7.25
CA LEU A 199 -2.69 -4.49 -7.72
C LEU A 199 -2.46 -3.42 -8.79
N ASP A 200 -2.72 -3.76 -10.05
CA ASP A 200 -2.62 -2.84 -11.19
C ASP A 200 -3.93 -2.09 -11.45
N GLU A 201 -3.83 -0.96 -12.16
CA GLU A 201 -4.94 -0.12 -12.63
C GLU A 201 -5.85 0.40 -11.51
N LEU A 202 -5.29 1.20 -10.58
CA LEU A 202 -6.04 1.82 -9.47
C LEU A 202 -7.29 2.58 -9.93
N SER A 203 -7.25 3.18 -11.12
CA SER A 203 -8.37 3.93 -11.73
C SER A 203 -9.63 3.09 -11.99
N GLN A 204 -9.52 1.75 -12.01
CA GLN A 204 -10.67 0.85 -12.20
C GLN A 204 -11.48 0.62 -10.93
N MET A 205 -11.00 1.07 -9.77
CA MET A 205 -11.75 1.03 -8.53
C MET A 205 -12.80 2.14 -8.46
N ASP A 206 -13.93 1.89 -7.79
CA ASP A 206 -14.86 2.96 -7.46
C ASP A 206 -14.13 4.00 -6.59
N PRO A 207 -14.07 5.28 -7.01
CA PRO A 207 -13.49 6.36 -6.21
C PRO A 207 -13.93 6.38 -4.74
N LYS A 208 -15.18 5.97 -4.45
CA LYS A 208 -15.74 5.95 -3.10
C LYS A 208 -15.19 4.82 -2.23
N GLU A 209 -14.78 3.71 -2.84
CA GLU A 209 -14.28 2.51 -2.16
C GLU A 209 -12.75 2.48 -2.04
N ALA A 210 -12.04 3.24 -2.90
CA ALA A 210 -10.58 3.22 -2.98
C ALA A 210 -9.88 3.47 -1.64
N GLY A 211 -10.31 4.49 -0.90
CA GLY A 211 -9.74 4.81 0.41
C GLY A 211 -9.94 3.71 1.45
N GLU A 212 -11.14 3.11 1.50
CA GLU A 212 -11.43 2.00 2.42
C GLU A 212 -10.65 0.74 2.05
N ALA A 213 -10.49 0.45 0.75
CA ALA A 213 -9.76 -0.70 0.26
C ALA A 213 -8.27 -0.65 0.60
N ALA A 214 -7.61 0.49 0.35
CA ALA A 214 -6.22 0.69 0.74
C ALA A 214 -6.03 0.62 2.26
N TYR A 215 -6.99 1.16 3.04
CA TYR A 215 -6.99 1.10 4.49
C TYR A 215 -7.15 -0.33 5.02
N LEU A 216 -8.04 -1.11 4.42
CA LEU A 216 -8.26 -2.51 4.75
C LEU A 216 -6.98 -3.33 4.57
N LEU A 217 -6.34 -3.20 3.41
CA LEU A 217 -5.10 -3.92 3.10
C LEU A 217 -3.99 -3.56 4.08
N ALA A 218 -3.77 -2.27 4.32
CA ALA A 218 -2.72 -1.76 5.19
C ALA A 218 -2.94 -2.01 6.69
N ASN A 219 -4.17 -2.23 7.15
CA ASN A 219 -4.43 -2.55 8.56
C ASN A 219 -4.29 -4.02 8.90
N GLY A 220 -4.22 -4.91 7.91
CA GLY A 220 -4.01 -6.33 8.19
C GLY A 220 -5.23 -7.05 8.77
N GLN A 221 -6.44 -6.50 8.68
CA GLN A 221 -7.62 -7.08 9.33
C GLN A 221 -8.90 -6.91 8.51
N GLY A 222 -9.63 -8.02 8.34
CA GLY A 222 -10.94 -8.04 7.66
C GLY A 222 -12.08 -7.58 8.56
N LYS A 223 -13.24 -7.29 7.97
CA LYS A 223 -14.43 -6.84 8.71
C LYS A 223 -14.93 -7.94 9.66
N THR A 224 -15.14 -7.61 10.93
CA THR A 224 -15.76 -8.50 11.92
C THR A 224 -17.19 -8.82 11.52
N ARG A 225 -17.55 -10.11 11.48
CA ARG A 225 -18.90 -10.58 11.15
C ARG A 225 -19.50 -11.34 12.33
N ALA A 226 -20.82 -11.33 12.46
CA ALA A 226 -21.50 -12.22 13.38
C ALA A 226 -21.41 -13.68 12.89
N SER A 227 -21.24 -14.62 13.82
CA SER A 227 -21.33 -16.05 13.60
C SER A 227 -22.80 -16.45 13.42
N ARG A 228 -23.05 -17.68 12.95
CA ARG A 228 -24.41 -18.26 12.88
C ARG A 228 -25.12 -18.31 14.24
N HIS A 229 -24.37 -18.22 15.34
CA HIS A 229 -24.88 -18.22 16.71
C HIS A 229 -24.93 -16.81 17.34
N GLY A 230 -24.77 -15.74 16.55
CA GLY A 230 -24.85 -14.36 17.03
C GLY A 230 -23.61 -13.87 17.79
N THR A 231 -22.59 -14.70 17.97
CA THR A 231 -21.29 -14.32 18.55
C THR A 231 -20.38 -13.69 17.51
N ALA A 232 -19.43 -12.82 17.88
CA ALA A 232 -18.46 -12.30 16.90
C ALA A 232 -17.59 -13.44 16.35
N LYS A 233 -17.55 -13.61 15.02
CA LYS A 233 -16.60 -14.50 14.34
C LYS A 233 -15.24 -13.82 14.32
N ALA A 234 -14.16 -14.57 14.61
CA ALA A 234 -12.81 -14.07 14.47
C ALA A 234 -12.59 -13.52 13.05
N SER A 235 -12.14 -12.27 12.95
CA SER A 235 -11.81 -11.63 11.68
C SER A 235 -10.55 -12.25 11.10
N SER A 236 -10.52 -12.43 9.77
CA SER A 236 -9.27 -12.74 9.07
C SER A 236 -8.24 -11.66 9.39
N GLN A 237 -7.02 -12.07 9.66
CA GLN A 237 -5.88 -11.17 9.89
C GLN A 237 -4.76 -11.58 8.96
N TRP A 238 -4.07 -10.59 8.43
CA TRP A 238 -2.92 -10.74 7.56
C TRP A 238 -1.85 -9.69 7.85
N SER A 239 -0.64 -9.98 7.42
CA SER A 239 0.51 -9.08 7.31
C SER A 239 0.94 -9.13 5.85
N LEU A 240 0.94 -8.03 5.10
CA LEU A 240 1.39 -8.03 3.71
C LEU A 240 1.91 -6.67 3.31
N PHE A 241 2.78 -6.65 2.31
CA PHE A 241 2.93 -5.43 1.50
C PHE A 241 2.10 -5.56 0.24
N PHE A 242 1.61 -4.42 -0.26
CA PHE A 242 0.99 -4.38 -1.57
C PHE A 242 1.67 -3.36 -2.48
N LEU A 243 1.98 -3.79 -3.69
CA LEU A 243 2.56 -2.95 -4.73
C LEU A 243 1.50 -2.64 -5.76
N SER A 244 1.35 -1.37 -6.08
CA SER A 244 0.32 -0.90 -6.97
C SER A 244 0.86 0.03 -8.05
N ALA A 245 0.10 0.20 -9.13
CA ALA A 245 0.35 1.24 -10.10
C ALA A 245 -0.92 1.90 -10.65
N GLY A 246 -0.76 3.12 -11.16
CA GLY A 246 -1.85 3.93 -11.71
C GLY A 246 -1.37 5.25 -12.31
N GLU A 247 -2.26 5.93 -13.03
CA GLU A 247 -1.95 7.26 -13.58
C GLU A 247 -2.11 8.39 -12.55
N GLU A 248 -2.99 8.18 -11.58
CA GLU A 248 -3.29 9.14 -10.52
C GLU A 248 -3.04 8.51 -9.15
N SER A 249 -2.78 9.35 -8.14
CA SER A 249 -2.65 8.88 -6.76
C SER A 249 -4.00 8.44 -6.18
N LEU A 250 -3.94 7.66 -5.09
CA LEU A 250 -5.13 7.33 -4.30
C LEU A 250 -5.92 8.58 -3.88
N MET A 251 -5.21 9.64 -3.49
CA MET A 251 -5.83 10.93 -3.15
C MET A 251 -6.60 11.54 -4.33
N SER A 252 -5.98 11.58 -5.51
CA SER A 252 -6.63 12.10 -6.72
C SER A 252 -7.89 11.32 -7.05
N LEU A 253 -7.81 9.98 -6.97
CA LEU A 253 -8.96 9.11 -7.22
C LEU A 253 -10.09 9.40 -6.22
N MET A 254 -9.81 9.45 -4.91
CA MET A 254 -10.82 9.74 -3.88
C MET A 254 -11.43 11.15 -4.05
N ALA A 255 -10.62 12.13 -4.45
CA ALA A 255 -11.07 13.49 -4.69
C ALA A 255 -12.13 13.58 -5.80
N ARG A 256 -12.13 12.66 -6.80
CA ARG A 256 -13.17 12.58 -7.84
C ARG A 256 -14.57 12.32 -7.25
N ALA A 257 -14.66 11.65 -6.11
CA ALA A 257 -15.92 11.43 -5.39
C ALA A 257 -16.22 12.51 -4.33
N GLY A 258 -15.42 13.59 -4.26
CA GLY A 258 -15.53 14.61 -3.22
C GLY A 258 -15.15 14.11 -1.82
N GLN A 259 -14.50 12.94 -1.72
CA GLN A 259 -13.97 12.43 -0.45
C GLN A 259 -12.70 13.18 -0.08
N ARG A 260 -12.57 13.55 1.19
CA ARG A 260 -11.32 14.07 1.72
C ARG A 260 -10.44 12.93 2.20
N THR A 261 -9.17 13.05 1.91
CA THR A 261 -8.13 12.18 2.43
C THR A 261 -7.63 12.70 3.77
N ASN A 262 -7.48 11.80 4.73
CA ASN A 262 -6.75 12.09 5.96
C ASN A 262 -5.28 11.68 5.74
N ALA A 263 -4.31 12.43 6.28
CA ALA A 263 -2.88 12.14 6.14
C ALA A 263 -2.50 10.70 6.55
N GLY A 264 -3.26 10.09 7.47
CA GLY A 264 -3.10 8.69 7.85
C GLY A 264 -3.38 7.66 6.74
N GLN A 265 -4.19 7.98 5.74
CA GLN A 265 -4.44 7.10 4.59
C GLN A 265 -3.32 7.19 3.54
N GLU A 266 -2.76 8.38 3.36
CA GLU A 266 -1.67 8.65 2.41
C GLU A 266 -0.37 7.92 2.81
N ILE A 267 -0.03 7.86 4.10
CA ILE A 267 1.17 7.12 4.57
C ILE A 267 1.06 5.59 4.42
N ARG A 268 -0.15 5.07 4.24
CA ARG A 268 -0.38 3.62 4.10
C ARG A 268 -0.10 3.14 2.69
N LEU A 269 -0.20 4.03 1.69
CA LEU A 269 0.13 3.76 0.31
C LEU A 269 1.06 4.86 -0.20
N ALA A 270 2.37 4.63 -0.12
CA ALA A 270 3.36 5.62 -0.51
C ALA A 270 3.39 5.77 -2.04
N ASP A 271 2.97 6.94 -2.54
CA ASP A 271 3.00 7.29 -3.96
C ASP A 271 4.44 7.61 -4.41
N ILE A 272 4.98 6.80 -5.32
CA ILE A 272 6.33 6.96 -5.89
C ILE A 272 6.15 7.37 -7.35
N GLU A 273 6.83 8.45 -7.78
CA GLU A 273 6.88 8.82 -9.20
C GLU A 273 7.54 7.69 -10.01
N ALA A 274 6.80 7.18 -10.99
CA ALA A 274 7.24 6.07 -11.83
C ALA A 274 8.33 6.51 -12.81
N ASP A 275 8.32 7.75 -13.28
CA ASP A 275 9.38 8.26 -14.13
C ASP A 275 10.70 8.35 -13.35
N ALA A 276 11.76 7.82 -13.95
CA ALA A 276 13.11 7.86 -13.42
C ALA A 276 13.83 9.20 -13.59
N GLY A 277 13.22 10.14 -14.32
CA GLY A 277 13.78 11.45 -14.61
C GLY A 277 14.80 11.44 -15.74
N MET A 278 14.94 10.32 -16.45
CA MET A 278 15.90 10.14 -17.55
C MET A 278 15.25 10.18 -18.94
N GLY A 279 13.96 10.54 -19.02
CA GLY A 279 13.20 10.57 -20.27
C GLY A 279 12.91 9.18 -20.86
N MET A 280 13.08 8.13 -20.05
CA MET A 280 12.92 6.72 -20.44
C MET A 280 11.86 6.00 -19.60
N GLY A 281 10.97 6.74 -18.92
CA GLY A 281 10.00 6.17 -17.99
C GLY A 281 10.71 5.60 -16.76
N ILE A 282 10.34 4.39 -16.32
CA ILE A 282 10.93 3.72 -15.15
C ILE A 282 12.42 3.34 -15.26
N PHE A 283 13.05 3.56 -16.42
CA PHE A 283 14.43 3.11 -16.67
C PHE A 283 15.43 4.27 -16.54
N GLU A 284 16.55 4.00 -15.89
CA GLU A 284 17.77 4.80 -15.91
C GLU A 284 18.82 4.24 -16.89
N HIS A 285 18.85 2.92 -17.07
CA HIS A 285 19.83 2.22 -17.89
C HIS A 285 19.16 1.13 -18.75
N LEU A 286 19.53 1.07 -20.03
CA LEU A 286 18.95 0.11 -20.97
C LEU A 286 19.60 -1.28 -20.94
N ASN A 287 20.73 -1.46 -20.24
CA ASN A 287 21.37 -2.76 -20.02
C ASN A 287 21.45 -3.64 -21.29
N GLU A 288 22.14 -3.13 -22.32
CA GLU A 288 22.35 -3.77 -23.63
C GLU A 288 21.08 -3.87 -24.52
N GLN A 289 19.96 -3.26 -24.13
CA GLN A 289 18.76 -3.15 -24.96
C GLN A 289 18.80 -1.91 -25.86
N LEU A 290 18.11 -1.99 -27.01
CA LEU A 290 18.12 -0.93 -28.03
C LEU A 290 17.30 0.32 -27.65
N SER A 291 16.28 0.16 -26.81
CA SER A 291 15.34 1.22 -26.44
C SER A 291 14.57 0.88 -25.14
N PRO A 292 13.94 1.87 -24.49
CA PRO A 292 13.02 1.62 -23.37
C PRO A 292 11.91 0.61 -23.73
N ALA A 293 11.36 0.71 -24.95
CA ALA A 293 10.29 -0.17 -25.41
C ALA A 293 10.78 -1.62 -25.59
N SER A 294 11.96 -1.80 -26.18
CA SER A 294 12.55 -3.15 -26.30
C SER A 294 12.90 -3.72 -24.93
N MET A 295 13.41 -2.91 -23.99
CA MET A 295 13.67 -3.36 -22.62
C MET A 295 12.41 -3.81 -21.89
N ALA A 296 11.33 -3.04 -21.98
CA ALA A 296 10.04 -3.42 -21.41
C ALA A 296 9.49 -4.72 -22.02
N LEU A 297 9.66 -4.92 -23.34
CA LEU A 297 9.25 -6.15 -24.03
C LEU A 297 10.10 -7.36 -23.59
N SER A 298 11.41 -7.20 -23.50
CA SER A 298 12.34 -8.22 -23.02
C SER A 298 12.01 -8.65 -21.59
N LEU A 299 11.83 -7.69 -20.67
CA LEU A 299 11.41 -7.97 -19.29
C LEU A 299 10.06 -8.69 -19.25
N LYS A 300 9.09 -8.30 -20.08
CA LYS A 300 7.80 -9.01 -20.17
C LYS A 300 7.98 -10.45 -20.66
N GLN A 301 8.85 -10.69 -21.65
CA GLN A 301 9.11 -12.05 -22.14
C GLN A 301 9.79 -12.90 -21.06
N TYR A 302 10.87 -12.39 -20.47
CA TYR A 302 11.62 -13.11 -19.44
C TYR A 302 10.80 -13.38 -18.19
N THR A 303 10.01 -12.43 -17.70
CA THR A 303 9.16 -12.65 -16.51
C THR A 303 8.05 -13.68 -16.75
N ASN A 304 7.59 -13.87 -18.00
CA ASN A 304 6.68 -14.98 -18.34
C ASN A 304 7.40 -16.34 -18.38
N GLN A 305 8.66 -16.37 -18.80
CA GLN A 305 9.44 -17.61 -18.98
C GLN A 305 10.12 -18.07 -17.68
N TYR A 306 10.63 -17.12 -16.90
CA TYR A 306 11.45 -17.31 -15.71
C TYR A 306 10.80 -16.60 -14.52
N HIS A 307 10.23 -17.37 -13.59
CA HIS A 307 9.55 -16.83 -12.42
C HIS A 307 9.51 -17.82 -11.25
N GLY A 308 9.32 -17.31 -10.03
CA GLY A 308 9.10 -18.07 -8.80
C GLY A 308 10.36 -18.64 -8.13
N ALA A 309 11.42 -18.91 -8.90
CA ALA A 309 12.65 -19.52 -8.39
C ALA A 309 13.29 -18.69 -7.26
N VAL A 310 13.39 -17.36 -7.45
CA VAL A 310 13.95 -16.43 -6.46
C VAL A 310 13.17 -16.45 -5.16
N GLY A 311 11.84 -16.38 -5.22
CA GLY A 311 10.98 -16.35 -4.03
C GLY A 311 11.07 -17.63 -3.21
N VAL A 312 11.16 -18.79 -3.86
CA VAL A 312 11.36 -20.07 -3.15
C VAL A 312 12.70 -20.11 -2.43
N GLU A 313 13.78 -19.71 -3.09
CA GLU A 313 15.10 -19.71 -2.47
C GLU A 313 15.23 -18.66 -1.37
N TRP A 314 14.65 -17.47 -1.58
CA TRP A 314 14.54 -16.43 -0.57
C TRP A 314 13.89 -16.94 0.72
N LEU A 315 12.73 -17.60 0.62
CA LEU A 315 12.05 -18.12 1.80
C LEU A 315 12.89 -19.17 2.54
N LYS A 316 13.62 -20.05 1.83
CA LYS A 316 14.54 -20.99 2.47
C LYS A 316 15.64 -20.27 3.26
N GLN A 317 16.24 -19.23 2.67
CA GLN A 317 17.29 -18.44 3.31
C GLN A 317 16.75 -17.71 4.55
N VAL A 318 15.57 -17.09 4.46
CA VAL A 318 14.95 -16.40 5.60
C VAL A 318 14.61 -17.39 6.72
N VAL A 319 14.01 -18.54 6.39
CA VAL A 319 13.65 -19.57 7.37
C VAL A 319 14.89 -20.16 8.05
N ALA A 320 15.97 -20.39 7.31
CA ALA A 320 17.22 -20.93 7.87
C ALA A 320 17.93 -19.93 8.80
N ASN A 321 17.80 -18.62 8.54
CA ASN A 321 18.56 -17.57 9.22
C ASN A 321 17.71 -16.71 10.19
N GLN A 322 16.53 -17.17 10.62
CA GLN A 322 15.63 -16.39 11.50
C GLN A 322 16.32 -15.78 12.74
N PRO A 323 17.19 -16.50 13.48
CA PRO A 323 17.82 -15.94 14.68
C PRO A 323 18.76 -14.77 14.40
N SER A 324 19.57 -14.83 13.32
CA SER A 324 20.45 -13.72 12.93
C SER A 324 19.63 -12.55 12.40
N ILE A 325 18.65 -12.82 11.54
CA ILE A 325 17.74 -11.79 11.00
C ILE A 325 17.04 -11.04 12.15
N THR A 326 16.47 -11.75 13.13
CA THR A 326 15.78 -11.13 14.26
C THR A 326 16.69 -10.21 15.08
N ARG A 327 17.97 -10.56 15.19
CA ARG A 327 18.96 -9.77 15.93
C ARG A 327 19.39 -8.53 15.15
N ASP A 328 19.63 -8.66 13.84
CA ASP A 328 20.38 -7.66 13.06
C ASP A 328 19.47 -6.73 12.23
N ILE A 329 18.21 -7.11 11.98
CA ILE A 329 17.30 -6.35 11.11
C ILE A 329 16.93 -4.96 11.68
N GLY A 330 16.83 -4.85 13.01
CA GLY A 330 16.50 -3.60 13.68
C GLY A 330 17.54 -2.51 13.43
N ASP A 331 18.82 -2.85 13.62
CA ASP A 331 19.95 -1.95 13.40
C ASP A 331 20.07 -1.56 11.93
N SER A 332 19.84 -2.52 11.03
CA SER A 332 19.87 -2.28 9.57
C SER A 332 18.77 -1.31 9.11
N ILE A 333 17.56 -1.46 9.67
CA ILE A 333 16.46 -0.51 9.43
C ILE A 333 16.81 0.87 9.98
N GLN A 334 17.31 0.94 11.21
CA GLN A 334 17.65 2.21 11.84
C GLN A 334 18.74 2.95 11.05
N ALA A 335 19.77 2.23 10.58
CA ALA A 335 20.84 2.80 9.77
C ALA A 335 20.35 3.41 8.44
N PHE A 336 19.27 2.89 7.84
CA PHE A 336 18.65 3.52 6.68
C PHE A 336 17.82 4.75 7.10
N VAL A 337 17.01 4.63 8.15
CA VAL A 337 16.17 5.72 8.67
C VAL A 337 17.02 6.94 9.01
N ASP A 338 18.14 6.76 9.72
CA ASP A 338 19.06 7.83 10.11
C ASP A 338 19.69 8.57 8.91
N LYS A 339 19.73 7.94 7.73
CA LYS A 339 20.24 8.56 6.50
C LYS A 339 19.20 9.41 5.77
N VAL A 340 17.91 9.14 5.98
CA VAL A 340 16.83 9.75 5.17
C VAL A 340 15.87 10.63 5.98
N VAL A 341 15.95 10.58 7.31
CA VAL A 341 15.09 11.32 8.24
C VAL A 341 15.92 12.39 8.96
N TRP A 342 15.32 13.58 9.18
CA TRP A 342 15.92 14.68 9.93
C TRP A 342 15.35 14.75 11.36
N PRO A 343 16.03 15.44 12.31
CA PRO A 343 15.56 15.53 13.69
C PRO A 343 14.13 16.03 13.86
N ASP A 344 13.67 16.93 12.98
CA ASP A 344 12.33 17.54 13.03
C ASP A 344 11.31 16.84 12.11
N SER A 345 11.67 15.70 11.49
CA SER A 345 10.75 14.95 10.65
C SER A 345 9.54 14.45 11.43
N SER A 346 8.36 14.61 10.83
CA SER A 346 7.12 14.14 11.46
C SER A 346 7.11 12.62 11.64
N GLY A 347 6.36 12.12 12.63
CA GLY A 347 6.18 10.68 12.85
C GLY A 347 5.60 9.93 11.64
N GLN A 348 4.94 10.65 10.72
CA GLN A 348 4.47 10.13 9.44
C GLN A 348 5.62 9.77 8.49
N ILE A 349 6.58 10.69 8.34
CA ILE A 349 7.79 10.47 7.52
C ILE A 349 8.60 9.31 8.09
N ILE A 350 8.80 9.27 9.41
CA ILE A 350 9.53 8.18 10.08
C ILE A 350 8.88 6.82 9.79
N ARG A 351 7.54 6.72 9.89
CA ARG A 351 6.82 5.47 9.63
C ARG A 351 6.95 5.01 8.18
N VAL A 352 6.93 5.93 7.21
CA VAL A 352 7.13 5.57 5.79
C VAL A 352 8.59 5.18 5.54
N ALA A 353 9.55 5.94 6.08
CA ALA A 353 10.98 5.64 5.98
C ALA A 353 11.33 4.24 6.49
N ARG A 354 10.74 3.79 7.60
CA ARG A 354 10.91 2.41 8.11
C ARG A 354 10.44 1.34 7.11
N ARG A 355 9.33 1.57 6.40
CA ARG A 355 8.86 0.65 5.36
C ARG A 355 9.83 0.60 4.17
N PHE A 356 10.33 1.76 3.72
CA PHE A 356 11.38 1.83 2.69
C PHE A 356 12.68 1.15 3.14
N ALA A 357 13.04 1.30 4.42
CA ALA A 357 14.20 0.63 5.00
C ALA A 357 14.06 -0.89 4.94
N LEU A 358 12.87 -1.45 5.24
CA LEU A 358 12.64 -2.88 5.12
C LEU A 358 12.80 -3.37 3.68
N VAL A 359 12.34 -2.58 2.70
CA VAL A 359 12.56 -2.87 1.27
C VAL A 359 14.05 -2.88 0.94
N ALA A 360 14.79 -1.88 1.41
CA ALA A 360 16.22 -1.77 1.20
C ALA A 360 16.97 -2.99 1.78
N VAL A 361 16.70 -3.32 3.04
CA VAL A 361 17.32 -4.45 3.75
C VAL A 361 17.00 -5.78 3.06
N ALA A 362 15.75 -5.98 2.62
CA ALA A 362 15.37 -7.20 1.92
C ALA A 362 16.15 -7.40 0.61
N GLY A 363 16.31 -6.33 -0.18
CA GLY A 363 17.09 -6.37 -1.42
C GLY A 363 18.58 -6.60 -1.20
N GLU A 364 19.18 -5.96 -0.18
CA GLU A 364 20.58 -6.20 0.18
C GLU A 364 20.80 -7.65 0.66
N MET A 365 19.95 -8.15 1.54
CA MET A 365 20.05 -9.54 2.02
C MET A 365 19.89 -10.54 0.87
N ALA A 366 18.95 -10.32 -0.04
CA ALA A 366 18.79 -11.18 -1.22
C ALA A 366 20.03 -11.15 -2.13
N SER A 367 20.70 -10.00 -2.22
CA SER A 367 21.95 -9.86 -2.97
C SER A 367 23.11 -10.59 -2.25
N GLN A 368 23.20 -10.48 -0.92
CA GLN A 368 24.19 -11.20 -0.10
C GLN A 368 24.01 -12.72 -0.16
N TYR A 369 22.77 -13.21 -0.25
CA TYR A 369 22.48 -14.63 -0.49
C TYR A 369 22.68 -15.07 -1.95
N GLY A 370 23.13 -14.16 -2.82
CA GLY A 370 23.41 -14.46 -4.22
C GLY A 370 22.15 -14.76 -5.03
N LEU A 371 21.01 -14.12 -4.70
CA LEU A 371 19.72 -14.36 -5.38
C LEU A 371 19.45 -13.36 -6.51
N THR A 372 20.01 -12.16 -6.44
CA THR A 372 19.70 -11.07 -7.39
C THR A 372 20.76 -10.91 -8.50
N GLY A 373 22.03 -11.18 -8.18
CA GLY A 373 23.18 -10.84 -9.02
C GLY A 373 23.61 -9.36 -8.94
N TRP A 374 23.06 -8.59 -8.01
CA TRP A 374 23.36 -7.16 -7.82
C TRP A 374 24.59 -6.93 -6.95
N LYS A 375 25.13 -5.71 -7.03
CA LYS A 375 26.24 -5.28 -6.17
C LYS A 375 25.73 -4.82 -4.80
N GLU A 376 26.60 -4.90 -3.80
CA GLU A 376 26.32 -4.34 -2.48
C GLU A 376 25.98 -2.84 -2.58
N GLY A 377 24.92 -2.43 -1.88
CA GLY A 377 24.44 -1.05 -1.84
C GLY A 377 23.45 -0.67 -2.94
N GLU A 378 23.20 -1.56 -3.91
CA GLU A 378 22.30 -1.29 -5.02
C GLU A 378 20.83 -1.19 -4.60
N ALA A 379 20.38 -2.08 -3.70
CA ALA A 379 19.02 -2.05 -3.17
C ALA A 379 18.84 -0.89 -2.17
N LEU A 380 19.86 -0.58 -1.37
CA LEU A 380 19.91 0.62 -0.52
C LEU A 380 19.76 1.90 -1.35
N HIS A 381 20.51 2.01 -2.44
CA HIS A 381 20.43 3.15 -3.34
C HIS A 381 19.05 3.29 -3.98
N ALA A 382 18.49 2.18 -4.48
CA ALA A 382 17.15 2.19 -5.07
C ALA A 382 16.07 2.62 -4.07
N ALA A 383 16.09 2.08 -2.86
CA ALA A 383 15.16 2.48 -1.80
C ALA A 383 15.33 3.94 -1.40
N TYR A 384 16.56 4.45 -1.34
CA TYR A 384 16.84 5.86 -1.09
C TYR A 384 16.23 6.75 -2.18
N VAL A 385 16.49 6.46 -3.47
CA VAL A 385 15.97 7.26 -4.60
C VAL A 385 14.45 7.22 -4.65
N CYS A 386 13.83 6.06 -4.45
CA CYS A 386 12.37 5.95 -4.41
C CYS A 386 11.78 6.66 -3.17
N PHE A 387 12.47 6.68 -2.04
CA PHE A 387 12.04 7.43 -0.86
C PHE A 387 12.08 8.94 -1.12
N GLN A 388 13.15 9.46 -1.75
CA GLN A 388 13.23 10.86 -2.14
C GLN A 388 12.11 11.22 -3.13
N ALA A 389 11.85 10.39 -4.14
CA ALA A 389 10.75 10.60 -5.08
C ALA A 389 9.37 10.64 -4.40
N TRP A 390 9.16 9.83 -3.35
CA TRP A 390 7.95 9.93 -2.53
C TRP A 390 7.93 11.22 -1.69
N LEU A 391 9.06 11.57 -1.07
CA LEU A 391 9.20 12.74 -0.21
C LEU A 391 9.00 14.05 -0.97
N ASP A 392 9.42 14.15 -2.22
CA ASP A 392 9.19 15.32 -3.08
C ASP A 392 7.68 15.60 -3.27
N VAL A 393 6.88 14.54 -3.38
CA VAL A 393 5.43 14.63 -3.57
C VAL A 393 4.70 14.85 -2.25
N PHE A 394 5.14 14.16 -1.19
CA PHE A 394 4.58 14.30 0.16
C PHE A 394 4.93 15.68 0.78
N GLY A 395 6.13 16.17 0.47
CA GLY A 395 6.82 17.37 0.93
C GLY A 395 7.64 17.15 2.20
N GLU A 396 8.82 17.79 2.24
CA GLU A 396 9.90 17.58 3.22
C GLU A 396 9.48 17.77 4.69
N GLU A 397 8.54 18.68 4.97
CA GLU A 397 8.10 18.99 6.33
C GLU A 397 6.91 18.11 6.80
N GLY A 398 6.32 17.27 5.93
CA GLY A 398 5.13 16.47 6.26
C GLY A 398 3.85 17.29 6.53
N ASN A 399 3.91 18.62 6.48
CA ASN A 399 2.82 19.55 6.75
C ASN A 399 2.00 19.88 5.49
N ARG A 400 1.57 18.84 4.75
CA ARG A 400 0.72 19.01 3.55
C ARG A 400 -0.64 19.62 3.89
N GLU A 401 -1.20 19.27 5.05
CA GLU A 401 -2.43 19.87 5.56
C GLU A 401 -2.26 21.37 5.81
N GLU A 402 -1.12 21.79 6.39
CA GLU A 402 -0.82 23.21 6.57
C GLU A 402 -0.66 23.93 5.24
N ARG A 403 0.08 23.35 4.29
CA ARG A 403 0.21 23.91 2.93
C ARG A 403 -1.14 24.03 2.21
N ALA A 404 -2.03 23.05 2.36
CA ALA A 404 -3.38 23.09 1.80
C ALA A 404 -4.22 24.21 2.45
N ILE A 405 -4.13 24.38 3.77
CA ILE A 405 -4.77 25.49 4.51
C ILE A 405 -4.24 26.83 3.99
N LEU A 406 -2.92 27.01 3.91
CA LEU A 406 -2.29 28.23 3.42
C LEU A 406 -2.69 28.52 1.96
N SER A 407 -2.67 27.52 1.08
CA SER A 407 -3.09 27.65 -0.31
C SER A 407 -4.57 28.04 -0.43
N GLN A 408 -5.46 27.40 0.35
CA GLN A 408 -6.89 27.74 0.35
C GLN A 408 -7.14 29.19 0.81
N VAL A 409 -6.45 29.62 1.86
CA VAL A 409 -6.55 30.98 2.38
C VAL A 409 -6.01 32.00 1.37
N ARG A 410 -4.86 31.73 0.72
CA ARG A 410 -4.33 32.60 -0.34
C ARG A 410 -5.29 32.69 -1.53
N GLY A 411 -5.79 31.56 -2.01
CA GLY A 411 -6.73 31.50 -3.13
C GLY A 411 -8.03 32.28 -2.86
N PHE A 412 -8.50 32.30 -1.60
CA PHE A 412 -9.62 33.15 -1.21
C PHE A 412 -9.32 34.64 -1.41
N PHE A 413 -8.14 35.11 -0.99
CA PHE A 413 -7.77 36.52 -1.17
C PHE A 413 -7.46 36.89 -2.62
N GLU A 414 -6.88 35.98 -3.41
CA GLU A 414 -6.69 36.19 -4.85
C GLU A 414 -8.02 36.33 -5.59
N ALA A 415 -9.01 35.49 -5.27
CA ALA A 415 -10.31 35.52 -5.92
C ALA A 415 -11.22 36.67 -5.44
N HIS A 416 -11.08 37.11 -4.18
CA HIS A 416 -12.08 37.97 -3.54
C HIS A 416 -11.54 39.24 -2.89
N GLY A 417 -10.22 39.44 -2.85
CA GLY A 417 -9.57 40.56 -2.16
C GLY A 417 -9.98 41.94 -2.67
N LEU A 418 -10.35 42.05 -3.96
CA LEU A 418 -10.79 43.32 -4.55
C LEU A 418 -12.31 43.54 -4.50
N SER A 419 -13.11 42.48 -4.36
CA SER A 419 -14.56 42.51 -4.60
C SER A 419 -15.41 42.31 -3.35
N ARG A 420 -14.87 41.73 -2.27
CA ARG A 420 -15.63 41.39 -1.05
C ARG A 420 -15.14 42.11 0.21
N PHE A 421 -14.21 43.06 0.09
CA PHE A 421 -13.65 43.78 1.24
C PHE A 421 -13.87 45.29 1.13
N GLU A 422 -14.38 45.89 2.21
CA GLU A 422 -14.65 47.33 2.31
C GLU A 422 -13.48 48.07 2.96
N ASN A 423 -13.19 49.32 2.55
CA ASN A 423 -12.20 50.12 3.24
C ASN A 423 -12.71 50.53 4.64
N ILE A 424 -11.97 50.17 5.70
CA ILE A 424 -12.39 50.40 7.08
C ILE A 424 -12.57 51.91 7.43
N LYS A 425 -11.86 52.81 6.74
CA LYS A 425 -11.91 54.27 6.98
C LYS A 425 -13.03 54.97 6.22
N HIS A 426 -13.51 54.37 5.13
CA HIS A 426 -14.54 54.94 4.24
C HIS A 426 -15.73 53.99 4.11
N THR A 427 -16.31 53.63 5.25
CA THR A 427 -17.48 52.77 5.33
C THR A 427 -18.73 53.51 4.80
N ASN A 428 -19.57 52.82 4.03
CA ASN A 428 -20.86 53.29 3.45
C ASN A 428 -20.83 54.04 2.10
N GLN A 429 -19.76 53.95 1.30
CA GLN A 429 -19.76 54.58 -0.04
C GLN A 429 -20.22 53.63 -1.17
N GLU A 430 -20.08 52.31 -1.01
CA GLU A 430 -20.40 51.33 -2.05
C GLU A 430 -21.09 50.08 -1.50
N ARG A 431 -21.99 49.49 -2.29
CA ARG A 431 -22.68 48.23 -1.94
C ARG A 431 -21.77 47.05 -2.29
N ILE A 432 -21.23 46.37 -1.28
CA ILE A 432 -20.38 45.18 -1.46
C ILE A 432 -21.23 43.91 -1.25
N PRO A 433 -21.57 43.15 -2.32
CA PRO A 433 -22.30 41.89 -2.20
C PRO A 433 -21.46 40.86 -1.43
N ASN A 434 -22.10 40.07 -0.56
CA ASN A 434 -21.45 39.00 0.20
C ASN A 434 -20.16 39.43 0.92
N ARG A 435 -20.14 40.64 1.51
CA ARG A 435 -18.97 41.23 2.16
C ARG A 435 -18.28 40.23 3.11
N ALA A 436 -17.01 39.93 2.80
CA ALA A 436 -16.15 39.03 3.55
C ALA A 436 -15.50 39.70 4.77
N GLY A 437 -15.29 41.02 4.68
CA GLY A 437 -14.67 41.78 5.75
C GLY A 437 -14.26 43.19 5.32
N PHE A 438 -13.19 43.68 5.94
CA PHE A 438 -12.65 45.02 5.73
C PHE A 438 -11.18 44.97 5.34
N TYR A 439 -10.66 46.02 4.73
CA TYR A 439 -9.22 46.21 4.56
C TYR A 439 -8.80 47.60 5.01
N MET A 440 -7.51 47.74 5.32
CA MET A 440 -6.86 49.03 5.53
C MET A 440 -5.55 49.04 4.75
N THR A 441 -5.23 50.17 4.13
CA THR A 441 -3.91 50.38 3.53
C THR A 441 -2.95 50.86 4.62
N ASP A 442 -1.82 50.18 4.77
CA ASP A 442 -0.73 50.63 5.63
C ASP A 442 0.08 51.77 4.99
N ASN A 443 1.08 52.28 5.70
CA ASN A 443 1.92 53.39 5.25
C ASN A 443 2.83 53.01 4.06
N GLU A 444 3.02 51.73 3.80
CA GLU A 444 3.81 51.19 2.69
C GLU A 444 2.95 50.90 1.45
N GLY A 445 1.62 51.12 1.53
CA GLY A 445 0.69 50.90 0.42
C GLY A 445 0.09 49.49 0.37
N PHE A 446 0.41 48.61 1.32
CA PHE A 446 -0.13 47.25 1.36
C PHE A 446 -1.51 47.19 2.01
N ARG A 447 -2.38 46.35 1.46
CA ARG A 447 -3.71 46.08 2.03
C ARG A 447 -3.61 45.02 3.11
N LEU A 448 -3.92 45.41 4.34
CA LEU A 448 -4.12 44.52 5.47
C LEU A 448 -5.59 44.10 5.51
N PHE A 449 -5.85 42.81 5.33
CA PHE A 449 -7.21 42.27 5.30
C PHE A 449 -7.70 41.86 6.69
N MET A 450 -8.98 42.09 6.95
CA MET A 450 -9.65 41.79 8.20
C MET A 450 -10.94 41.02 7.90
N VAL A 451 -10.97 39.72 8.19
CA VAL A 451 -12.07 38.82 7.79
C VAL A 451 -13.07 38.65 8.94
N LEU A 452 -14.37 38.68 8.63
CA LEU A 452 -15.44 38.41 9.59
C LEU A 452 -15.41 36.96 10.07
N THR A 453 -15.77 36.72 11.34
CA THR A 453 -15.65 35.39 11.96
C THR A 453 -16.45 34.29 11.26
N GLU A 454 -17.66 34.60 10.79
CA GLU A 454 -18.50 33.60 10.10
C GLU A 454 -17.96 33.28 8.70
N VAL A 455 -17.45 34.28 7.98
CA VAL A 455 -16.81 34.08 6.67
C VAL A 455 -15.52 33.28 6.84
N PHE A 456 -14.73 33.59 7.87
CA PHE A 456 -13.54 32.84 8.20
C PHE A 456 -13.86 31.37 8.46
N LYS A 457 -14.89 31.05 9.25
CA LYS A 457 -15.26 29.66 9.55
C LYS A 457 -15.87 28.92 8.35
N ASN A 458 -16.77 29.57 7.61
CA ASN A 458 -17.58 28.90 6.59
C ASN A 458 -16.88 28.84 5.22
N GLU A 459 -15.93 29.74 4.96
CA GLU A 459 -15.25 29.85 3.67
C GLU A 459 -13.75 29.57 3.80
N LEU A 460 -13.02 30.27 4.67
CA LEU A 460 -11.57 30.08 4.80
C LEU A 460 -11.21 28.78 5.54
N CYS A 461 -11.99 28.38 6.55
CA CYS A 461 -11.84 27.11 7.25
C CYS A 461 -12.66 26.00 6.60
N LYS A 462 -13.26 26.23 5.43
CA LYS A 462 -14.17 25.24 4.83
C LYS A 462 -13.43 23.92 4.65
N GLY A 463 -13.83 22.96 5.48
CA GLY A 463 -13.29 21.62 5.43
C GLY A 463 -12.13 21.26 6.34
N PHE A 464 -11.66 22.21 7.15
CA PHE A 464 -10.65 22.02 8.17
C PHE A 464 -11.23 22.38 9.53
N GLU A 465 -10.67 21.87 10.62
CA GLU A 465 -11.05 22.34 11.95
C GLU A 465 -10.61 23.81 12.12
N PRO A 466 -11.50 24.74 12.50
CA PRO A 466 -11.13 26.15 12.62
C PRO A 466 -9.97 26.44 13.57
N LYS A 467 -9.79 25.62 14.63
CA LYS A 467 -8.67 25.76 15.55
C LYS A 467 -7.34 25.44 14.88
N THR A 468 -7.28 24.38 14.09
CA THR A 468 -6.11 23.99 13.31
C THR A 468 -5.73 25.09 12.32
N VAL A 469 -6.70 25.63 11.58
CA VAL A 469 -6.47 26.72 10.62
C VAL A 469 -5.90 27.96 11.31
N VAL A 470 -6.45 28.34 12.47
CA VAL A 470 -5.92 29.46 13.26
C VAL A 470 -4.48 29.19 13.71
N HIS A 471 -4.18 27.99 14.19
CA HIS A 471 -2.85 27.62 14.64
C HIS A 471 -1.83 27.69 13.49
N VAL A 472 -2.15 27.12 12.34
CA VAL A 472 -1.31 27.15 11.13
C VAL A 472 -1.04 28.58 10.68
N LEU A 473 -2.09 29.41 10.59
CA LEU A 473 -1.95 30.79 10.15
C LEU A 473 -1.18 31.67 11.15
N LEU A 474 -1.26 31.38 12.46
CA LEU A 474 -0.45 32.05 13.47
C LEU A 474 1.02 31.64 13.37
N ASN A 475 1.32 30.34 13.22
CA ASN A 475 2.69 29.83 13.09
C ASN A 475 3.37 30.37 11.82
N ALA A 476 2.65 30.41 10.69
CA ALA A 476 3.11 31.02 9.45
C ALA A 476 3.22 32.55 9.53
N GLY A 477 2.69 33.17 10.59
CA GLY A 477 2.63 34.63 10.75
C GLY A 477 1.66 35.33 9.80
N TRP A 478 0.76 34.59 9.16
CA TRP A 478 -0.29 35.11 8.27
C TRP A 478 -1.41 35.78 9.07
N LEU A 479 -1.65 35.33 10.31
CA LEU A 479 -2.58 35.92 11.25
C LEU A 479 -1.85 36.74 12.31
N LYS A 480 -2.32 37.96 12.58
CA LYS A 480 -1.80 38.82 13.64
C LYS A 480 -2.58 38.54 14.94
N PRO A 481 -1.93 38.08 16.03
CA PRO A 481 -2.59 37.98 17.33
C PRO A 481 -2.93 39.36 17.90
N SER A 482 -3.95 39.44 18.73
CA SER A 482 -4.29 40.65 19.50
C SER A 482 -3.37 40.82 20.72
N GLY A 483 -3.43 41.98 21.38
CA GLY A 483 -2.57 42.28 22.53
C GLY A 483 -2.77 41.36 23.74
N ASP A 484 -3.92 40.69 23.82
CA ASP A 484 -4.29 39.66 24.81
C ASP A 484 -4.02 38.22 24.33
N GLY A 485 -3.32 38.04 23.20
CA GLY A 485 -2.94 36.74 22.65
C GLY A 485 -4.08 35.99 21.93
N GLN A 486 -5.26 36.60 21.79
CA GLN A 486 -6.38 36.01 21.05
C GLN A 486 -6.12 36.08 19.52
N PRO A 487 -6.67 35.16 18.73
CA PRO A 487 -6.51 35.17 17.28
C PRO A 487 -7.40 36.21 16.57
N THR A 488 -8.27 36.90 17.30
CA THR A 488 -9.24 37.86 16.74
C THR A 488 -9.14 39.22 17.41
N HIS A 489 -9.42 40.27 16.64
CA HIS A 489 -9.43 41.66 17.08
C HIS A 489 -10.85 42.21 17.11
N LYS A 490 -11.09 43.25 17.91
CA LYS A 490 -12.37 43.99 17.96
C LYS A 490 -12.17 45.48 17.66
N PRO A 491 -11.72 45.85 16.45
CA PRO A 491 -11.52 47.25 16.10
C PRO A 491 -12.86 47.98 16.03
N ARG A 492 -12.86 49.28 16.31
CA ARG A 492 -14.02 50.14 16.07
C ARG A 492 -14.12 50.47 14.59
N VAL A 493 -15.16 49.97 13.94
CA VAL A 493 -15.48 50.22 12.54
C VAL A 493 -16.61 51.27 12.47
N PRO A 494 -16.38 52.45 11.87
CA PRO A 494 -17.43 53.44 11.68
C PRO A 494 -18.66 52.84 10.96
N GLY A 495 -19.86 53.19 11.40
CA GLY A 495 -21.12 52.68 10.82
C GLY A 495 -21.47 51.21 11.10
N VAL A 496 -20.55 50.39 11.64
CA VAL A 496 -20.77 48.95 11.89
C VAL A 496 -20.65 48.57 13.36
N GLY A 497 -19.81 49.25 14.15
CA GLY A 497 -19.60 48.96 15.57
C GLY A 497 -18.24 48.31 15.84
N THR A 498 -18.19 47.28 16.70
CA THR A 498 -16.94 46.57 17.07
C THR A 498 -17.01 45.09 16.71
N PRO A 499 -16.98 44.73 15.41
CA PRO A 499 -17.03 43.34 14.97
C PRO A 499 -15.76 42.58 15.41
N ARG A 500 -15.88 41.26 15.63
CA ARG A 500 -14.71 40.38 15.76
C ARG A 500 -14.16 40.06 14.38
N LEU A 501 -12.86 40.28 14.19
CA LEU A 501 -12.18 40.11 12.91
C LEU A 501 -10.88 39.32 13.08
N TYR A 502 -10.59 38.44 12.12
CA TYR A 502 -9.27 37.84 11.94
C TYR A 502 -8.42 38.79 11.10
N VAL A 503 -7.30 39.26 11.64
CA VAL A 503 -6.45 40.27 11.00
C VAL A 503 -5.28 39.57 10.32
N PHE A 504 -5.20 39.70 9.00
CA PHE A 504 -4.14 39.11 8.19
C PHE A 504 -2.98 40.09 7.98
N THR A 505 -1.78 39.54 7.90
CA THR A 505 -0.54 40.29 7.67
C THR A 505 -0.17 40.31 6.18
N LYS A 506 0.85 41.08 5.80
CA LYS A 506 1.37 41.07 4.42
C LYS A 506 2.02 39.73 4.02
N LYS A 507 2.40 38.90 5.00
CA LYS A 507 3.03 37.58 4.77
C LYS A 507 2.16 36.61 4.00
N ILE A 508 0.86 36.89 3.83
CA ILE A 508 0.01 36.06 2.98
C ILE A 508 0.48 36.05 1.51
N TRP A 509 1.25 37.05 1.09
CA TRP A 509 1.76 37.22 -0.27
C TRP A 509 3.24 36.84 -0.45
N ASP A 510 3.96 36.69 0.66
CA ASP A 510 5.32 36.14 0.68
C ASP A 510 5.27 34.64 0.36
#